data_AF-A0ABD1G3G6-F1
#
_entry.id   AF-A0ABD1G3G6-F1
#
_cell.length_a   1.000
_cell.length_b   1.000
_cell.length_c   1.000
_cell.angle_alpha   90.00
_cell.angle_beta   90.00
_cell.angle_gamma   90.00
#
_symmetry.space_group_name_H-M   'P 1'
#
loop_
_entity.id
_entity.type
_entity.pdbx_description
1 polymer ?
#
loop_
_entity_poly.entity_id
_entity_poly.type
_entity_poly.pdbx_seq_one_letter_code
_entity_poly.pdbx_strand_id
1 'polypeptide(L)'
;METQTSFVLTANKPPIVVQRRRELNQQHETYLTLSAAYLSAIIVYLYAHDFEQAEKCYNDCCQVDAFMNSDQNRATSRLMSAYTDGDIEEIKRAAQSSIVSNLDHVIIKLARKLPTGDISGFKRGAIETEDPLDEDDLT
;
A
#
# COMPACT_ATOMS: atom_id res chain seq x y z
N MET A 1 31.08 -4.23 -58.25
CA MET A 1 30.56 -5.42 -57.56
C MET A 1 31.61 -5.80 -56.53
N GLU A 2 31.62 -5.09 -55.42
CA GLU A 2 31.03 -5.49 -54.13
C GLU A 2 31.94 -6.44 -53.36
N THR A 3 32.61 -5.88 -52.35
CA THR A 3 32.94 -6.60 -51.12
C THR A 3 32.50 -5.72 -49.96
N GLN A 4 31.30 -5.98 -49.44
CA GLN A 4 30.83 -5.42 -48.19
C GLN A 4 31.66 -6.02 -47.06
N THR A 5 32.39 -5.17 -46.35
CA THR A 5 33.07 -5.53 -45.11
C THR A 5 32.05 -5.51 -43.98
N SER A 6 31.54 -6.67 -43.61
CA SER A 6 30.72 -6.87 -42.40
C SER A 6 31.63 -7.49 -41.32
N PHE A 7 32.01 -6.74 -40.30
CA PHE A 7 32.52 -7.30 -39.06
C PHE A 7 31.83 -6.67 -37.86
N VAL A 8 30.70 -7.30 -37.52
CA VAL A 8 30.11 -7.48 -36.18
C VAL A 8 30.64 -6.58 -35.05
N LEU A 9 29.82 -5.60 -34.65
CA LEU A 9 29.84 -5.03 -33.30
C LEU A 9 29.72 -6.17 -32.29
N THR A 10 30.82 -6.54 -31.65
CA THR A 10 30.78 -7.47 -30.52
C THR A 10 30.15 -6.73 -29.35
N ALA A 11 28.86 -6.96 -29.11
CA ALA A 11 28.16 -6.44 -27.95
C ALA A 11 28.89 -6.93 -26.68
N ASN A 12 29.57 -6.00 -26.00
CA ASN A 12 30.30 -6.27 -24.77
C ASN A 12 29.28 -6.68 -23.69
N LYS A 13 29.07 -8.00 -23.53
CA LYS A 13 28.17 -8.54 -22.52
C LYS A 13 28.78 -8.23 -21.15
N PRO A 14 28.08 -7.47 -20.29
CA PRO A 14 28.63 -7.05 -19.00
C PRO A 14 29.02 -8.25 -18.12
N PRO A 15 30.01 -8.08 -17.22
CA PRO A 15 30.50 -9.16 -16.35
C PRO A 15 29.37 -9.76 -15.49
N ILE A 16 29.37 -11.08 -15.30
CA ILE A 16 28.35 -11.82 -14.53
C ILE A 16 28.15 -11.24 -13.11
N VAL A 17 29.22 -10.75 -12.48
CA VAL A 17 29.18 -10.09 -11.16
C VAL A 17 28.44 -8.75 -11.17
N VAL A 18 28.53 -7.97 -12.27
CA VAL A 18 27.77 -6.73 -12.45
C VAL A 18 26.30 -7.05 -12.73
N GLN A 19 26.04 -8.12 -13.46
CA GLN A 19 24.68 -8.60 -13.75
C GLN A 19 23.98 -9.10 -12.48
N ARG A 20 24.64 -9.94 -11.67
CA ARG A 20 24.09 -10.47 -10.42
C ARG A 20 23.88 -9.38 -9.35
N ARG A 21 24.79 -8.40 -9.28
CA ARG A 21 24.62 -7.23 -8.41
C ARG A 21 23.50 -6.31 -8.88
N ARG A 22 23.27 -6.19 -10.19
CA ARG A 22 22.08 -5.52 -10.73
C ARG A 22 20.81 -6.28 -10.39
N GLU A 23 20.77 -7.60 -10.57
CA GLU A 23 19.61 -8.43 -10.24
C GLU A 23 19.25 -8.37 -8.75
N LEU A 24 20.25 -8.43 -7.85
CA LEU A 24 20.05 -8.27 -6.41
C LEU A 24 19.56 -6.86 -6.03
N ASN A 25 20.16 -5.80 -6.61
CA ASN A 25 19.71 -4.43 -6.39
C ASN A 25 18.32 -4.18 -6.98
N GLN A 26 18.01 -4.78 -8.12
CA GLN A 26 16.73 -4.67 -8.77
C GLN A 26 15.66 -5.40 -7.97
N GLN A 27 15.94 -6.60 -7.43
CA GLN A 27 15.03 -7.24 -6.47
C GLN A 27 14.80 -6.33 -5.25
N HIS A 28 15.86 -5.77 -4.65
CA HIS A 28 15.71 -4.90 -3.48
C HIS A 28 14.91 -3.62 -3.78
N GLU A 29 15.13 -2.97 -4.94
CA GLU A 29 14.32 -1.83 -5.41
C GLU A 29 12.88 -2.23 -5.77
N THR A 30 12.66 -3.43 -6.29
CA THR A 30 11.30 -3.92 -6.63
C THR A 30 10.48 -4.17 -5.36
N TYR A 31 11.10 -4.73 -4.31
CA TYR A 31 10.41 -4.97 -3.03
C TYR A 31 10.13 -3.67 -2.26
N LEU A 32 11.02 -2.68 -2.36
CA LEU A 32 10.82 -1.37 -1.73
C LEU A 32 9.75 -0.53 -2.46
N THR A 33 9.66 -0.65 -3.78
CA THR A 33 8.65 0.06 -4.59
C THR A 33 7.25 -0.53 -4.45
N LEU A 34 7.14 -1.83 -4.18
CA LEU A 34 5.85 -2.51 -4.05
C LEU A 34 5.04 -2.01 -2.85
N SER A 35 5.67 -1.81 -1.68
CA SER A 35 4.98 -1.34 -0.46
C SER A 35 4.44 0.09 -0.59
N ALA A 36 5.21 0.97 -1.24
CA ALA A 36 4.79 2.33 -1.55
C ALA A 36 3.65 2.36 -2.59
N ALA A 37 3.70 1.47 -3.59
CA ALA A 37 2.64 1.32 -4.59
C ALA A 37 1.31 0.86 -3.96
N TYR A 38 1.35 -0.05 -2.98
CA TYR A 38 0.15 -0.51 -2.27
C TYR A 38 -0.49 0.59 -1.43
N LEU A 39 0.30 1.33 -0.65
CA LEU A 39 -0.20 2.48 0.10
C LEU A 39 -0.84 3.51 -0.85
N SER A 40 -0.21 3.73 -2.01
CA SER A 40 -0.74 4.62 -3.04
C SER A 40 -2.08 4.13 -3.60
N ALA A 41 -2.21 2.83 -3.89
CA ALA A 41 -3.45 2.23 -4.37
C ALA A 41 -4.59 2.37 -3.35
N ILE A 42 -4.31 2.12 -2.07
CA ILE A 42 -5.29 2.25 -0.99
C ILE A 42 -5.78 3.70 -0.85
N ILE A 43 -4.88 4.68 -0.94
CA ILE A 43 -5.23 6.11 -0.94
C ILE A 43 -6.15 6.44 -2.13
N VAL A 44 -5.90 5.86 -3.30
CA VAL A 44 -6.76 6.05 -4.49
C VAL A 44 -8.15 5.44 -4.29
N TYR A 45 -8.25 4.23 -3.74
CA TYR A 45 -9.54 3.60 -3.45
C TYR A 45 -10.35 4.38 -2.41
N LEU A 46 -9.69 4.85 -1.34
CA LEU A 46 -10.31 5.71 -0.34
C LEU A 46 -10.79 7.04 -0.95
N TYR A 47 -10.01 7.62 -1.86
CA TYR A 47 -10.43 8.81 -2.60
C TYR A 47 -11.63 8.55 -3.52
N ALA A 48 -11.74 7.35 -4.10
CA ALA A 48 -12.85 6.92 -4.93
C ALA A 48 -14.09 6.49 -4.12
N HIS A 49 -14.05 6.58 -2.79
CA HIS A 49 -15.07 6.09 -1.87
C HIS A 49 -15.33 4.58 -1.96
N ASP A 50 -14.35 3.83 -2.47
CA ASP A 50 -14.42 2.37 -2.60
C ASP A 50 -13.66 1.72 -1.44
N PHE A 51 -14.27 1.77 -0.25
CA PHE A 51 -13.66 1.21 0.96
C PHE A 51 -13.54 -0.31 0.90
N GLU A 52 -14.46 -0.99 0.22
CA GLU A 52 -14.43 -2.45 0.08
C GLU A 52 -13.21 -2.90 -0.73
N GLN A 53 -12.86 -2.19 -1.82
CA GLN A 53 -11.62 -2.46 -2.53
C GLN A 53 -10.37 -2.05 -1.76
N ALA A 54 -10.42 -0.95 -1.00
CA ALA A 54 -9.32 -0.54 -0.13
C ALA A 54 -9.00 -1.62 0.93
N GLU A 55 -10.04 -2.19 1.56
CA GLU A 55 -9.95 -3.25 2.55
C GLU A 55 -9.42 -4.56 1.94
N LYS A 56 -9.93 -4.97 0.77
CA LYS A 56 -9.40 -6.14 0.04
C LYS A 56 -7.93 -5.97 -0.30
N CYS A 57 -7.56 -4.82 -0.86
CA CYS A 57 -6.16 -4.52 -1.20
C CYS A 57 -5.28 -4.57 0.04
N TYR A 58 -5.71 -3.97 1.16
CA TYR A 58 -4.98 -4.03 2.42
C TYR A 58 -4.79 -5.48 2.93
N ASN A 59 -5.84 -6.31 2.88
CA ASN A 59 -5.77 -7.70 3.32
C ASN A 59 -4.85 -8.55 2.43
N ASP A 60 -4.89 -8.33 1.11
CA ASP A 60 -3.97 -8.99 0.16
C ASP A 60 -2.51 -8.59 0.43
N CYS A 61 -2.28 -7.31 0.77
CA CYS A 61 -0.95 -6.80 1.12
C CYS A 61 -0.45 -7.35 2.46
N CYS A 62 -1.34 -7.55 3.44
CA CYS A 62 -0.99 -8.16 4.72
C CYS A 62 -0.52 -9.61 4.58
N GLN A 63 -0.80 -10.31 3.48
CA GLN A 63 -0.23 -11.65 3.25
C GLN A 63 1.25 -11.62 2.87
N VAL A 64 1.81 -10.44 2.57
CA VAL A 64 3.22 -10.26 2.24
C VAL A 64 3.98 -9.87 3.52
N ASP A 65 4.81 -10.78 4.06
CA ASP A 65 5.58 -10.57 5.30
C ASP A 65 6.43 -9.28 5.28
N ALA A 66 6.98 -8.94 4.11
CA ALA A 66 7.77 -7.72 3.92
C ALA A 66 6.91 -6.45 4.06
N PHE A 67 5.63 -6.50 3.70
CA PHE A 67 4.69 -5.41 3.90
C PHE A 67 4.24 -5.35 5.37
N MET A 68 3.92 -6.47 6.00
CA MET A 68 3.46 -6.49 7.40
C MET A 68 4.43 -5.78 8.37
N ASN A 69 5.73 -5.96 8.16
CA ASN A 69 6.77 -5.36 9.00
C ASN A 69 7.19 -3.93 8.60
N SER A 70 6.57 -3.38 7.56
CA SER A 70 6.92 -2.07 7.00
C SER A 70 6.21 -0.91 7.68
N ASP A 71 6.83 0.28 7.64
CA ASP A 71 6.20 1.51 8.11
C ASP A 71 4.94 1.86 7.29
N GLN A 72 4.91 1.47 6.01
CA GLN A 72 3.76 1.61 5.11
C GLN A 72 2.54 0.87 5.64
N ASN A 73 2.70 -0.35 6.15
CA ASN A 73 1.61 -1.09 6.76
C ASN A 73 1.08 -0.39 8.02
N ARG A 74 1.97 0.09 8.90
CA ARG A 74 1.56 0.86 10.10
C ARG A 74 0.74 2.10 9.73
N ALA A 75 1.15 2.84 8.70
CA ALA A 75 0.41 3.99 8.21
C ALA A 75 -0.93 3.60 7.60
N THR A 76 -0.95 2.54 6.79
CA THR A 76 -2.15 2.04 6.12
C THR A 76 -3.18 1.53 7.12
N SER A 77 -2.76 0.69 8.07
CA SER A 77 -3.61 0.16 9.15
C SER A 77 -4.24 1.29 9.97
N ARG A 78 -3.44 2.31 10.32
CA ARG A 78 -3.92 3.50 11.02
C ARG A 78 -4.94 4.28 10.20
N LEU A 79 -4.72 4.43 8.91
CA LEU A 79 -5.65 5.10 8.00
C LEU A 79 -6.96 4.30 7.89
N MET A 80 -6.89 2.99 7.69
CA MET A 80 -8.05 2.08 7.62
C MET A 80 -8.88 2.12 8.90
N SER A 81 -8.24 2.05 10.09
CA SER A 81 -8.94 2.17 11.37
C SER A 81 -9.65 3.51 11.50
N ALA A 82 -8.97 4.62 11.18
CA ALA A 82 -9.56 5.95 11.26
C ALA A 82 -10.78 6.11 10.33
N TYR A 83 -10.76 5.47 9.15
CA TYR A 83 -11.93 5.41 8.27
C TYR A 83 -13.08 4.59 8.86
N THR A 84 -12.80 3.45 9.50
CA THR A 84 -13.82 2.62 10.19
C THR A 84 -14.42 3.35 11.39
N ASP A 85 -13.59 4.06 12.17
CA ASP A 85 -14.01 4.82 13.35
C ASP A 85 -14.70 6.14 12.98
N GLY A 86 -14.60 6.56 11.70
CA GLY A 86 -15.10 7.85 11.23
C GLY A 86 -14.31 9.04 11.78
N ASP A 87 -13.07 8.84 12.22
CA ASP A 87 -12.23 9.88 12.81
C ASP A 87 -11.57 10.73 11.72
N ILE A 88 -12.23 11.85 11.41
CA ILE A 88 -11.82 12.82 10.39
C ILE A 88 -10.43 13.42 10.68
N GLU A 89 -10.14 13.70 11.95
CA GLU A 89 -8.88 14.34 12.34
C GLU A 89 -7.72 13.37 12.16
N GLU A 90 -7.94 12.12 12.58
CA GLU A 90 -6.95 11.08 12.45
C GLU A 90 -6.70 10.69 11.00
N ILE A 91 -7.73 10.66 10.15
CA ILE A 91 -7.56 10.47 8.69
C ILE A 91 -6.67 11.56 8.10
N LYS A 92 -6.94 12.84 8.42
CA LYS A 92 -6.12 13.96 7.93
C LYS A 92 -4.68 13.84 8.41
N ARG A 93 -4.48 13.48 9.67
CA ARG A 93 -3.17 13.31 10.29
C ARG A 93 -2.38 12.17 9.63
N ALA A 94 -3.03 11.02 9.41
CA ALA A 94 -2.41 9.87 8.74
C ALA A 94 -2.09 10.17 7.27
N ALA A 95 -2.98 10.87 6.57
CA ALA A 95 -2.79 11.30 5.18
C ALA A 95 -1.66 12.34 5.00
N GLN A 96 -1.32 13.08 6.06
CA GLN A 96 -0.20 14.04 6.07
C GLN A 96 1.09 13.48 6.68
N SER A 97 1.12 12.19 7.02
CA SER A 97 2.31 11.55 7.57
C SER A 97 3.51 11.61 6.61
N SER A 98 4.72 11.49 7.16
CA SER A 98 5.95 11.47 6.37
C SER A 98 5.97 10.32 5.35
N ILE A 99 5.36 9.18 5.70
CA ILE A 99 5.26 8.00 4.84
C ILE A 99 4.45 8.31 3.58
N VAL A 100 3.32 9.01 3.73
CA VAL A 100 2.49 9.46 2.60
C VAL A 100 3.17 10.61 1.84
N SER A 101 3.87 11.48 2.55
CA SER A 101 4.60 12.62 1.95
C SER A 101 5.84 12.19 1.14
N ASN A 102 6.32 10.96 1.32
CA ASN A 102 7.39 10.35 0.54
C ASN A 102 6.90 9.65 -0.74
N LEU A 103 5.58 9.60 -0.97
CA LEU A 103 4.99 9.03 -2.20
C LEU A 103 5.04 10.01 -3.37
N ASP A 104 4.60 9.55 -4.53
CA ASP A 104 4.47 10.40 -5.72
C ASP A 104 3.56 11.61 -5.46
N HIS A 105 3.92 12.73 -6.08
CA HIS A 105 3.24 14.01 -5.90
C HIS A 105 1.72 13.96 -6.20
N VAL A 106 1.29 13.07 -7.09
CA VAL A 106 -0.14 12.84 -7.39
C VAL A 106 -0.85 12.23 -6.19
N ILE A 107 -0.24 11.24 -5.54
CA ILE A 107 -0.80 10.55 -4.36
C ILE A 107 -0.87 11.51 -3.18
N ILE A 108 0.17 12.33 -2.97
CA ILE A 108 0.16 13.38 -1.93
C ILE A 108 -1.03 14.33 -2.13
N LYS A 109 -1.30 14.74 -3.37
CA LYS A 109 -2.46 15.61 -3.68
C LYS A 109 -3.79 14.93 -3.37
N LEU A 110 -3.92 13.64 -3.64
CA LEU A 110 -5.12 12.87 -3.31
C LEU A 110 -5.28 12.73 -1.80
N ALA A 111 -4.21 12.34 -1.10
CA ALA A 111 -4.20 12.20 0.35
C ALA A 111 -4.57 13.50 1.07
N ARG A 112 -4.11 14.66 0.59
CA ARG A 112 -4.49 15.97 1.15
C ARG A 112 -5.96 16.33 0.99
N LYS A 113 -6.66 15.71 0.04
CA LYS A 113 -8.12 15.88 -0.13
C LYS A 113 -8.91 14.92 0.76
N LEU A 114 -8.25 13.93 1.37
CA LEU A 114 -8.90 13.05 2.32
C LEU A 114 -9.15 13.80 3.64
N PRO A 115 -10.26 13.48 4.32
CA PRO A 115 -11.34 12.64 3.84
C PRO A 115 -12.20 13.36 2.79
N THR A 116 -12.41 12.71 1.65
CA THR A 116 -13.40 13.14 0.65
C THR A 116 -14.68 12.37 0.94
N GLY A 117 -15.81 13.05 1.03
CA GLY A 117 -17.13 12.43 1.22
C GLY A 117 -17.58 12.30 2.67
N ASP A 118 -18.76 11.71 2.85
CA ASP A 118 -19.39 11.52 4.15
C ASP A 118 -18.84 10.24 4.82
N ILE A 119 -17.90 10.43 5.75
CA ILE A 119 -17.17 9.34 6.40
C ILE A 119 -18.04 8.68 7.49
N SER A 120 -19.15 9.35 7.86
CA SER A 120 -20.13 8.85 8.83
C SER A 120 -20.78 7.53 8.40
N GLY A 121 -20.76 7.20 7.10
CA GLY A 121 -21.28 5.95 6.55
C GLY A 121 -20.32 4.75 6.61
N PHE A 122 -19.02 4.98 6.89
CA PHE A 122 -18.03 3.89 7.03
C PHE A 122 -17.93 3.32 8.44
N LYS A 123 -18.69 3.89 9.39
CA LYS A 123 -18.98 3.24 10.65
C LYS A 123 -19.74 1.96 10.34
N ARG A 124 -18.99 0.91 9.99
CA ARG A 124 -19.42 -0.46 10.23
C ARG A 124 -19.85 -0.39 11.68
N GLY A 125 -21.15 -0.59 11.90
CA GLY A 125 -21.72 -0.51 13.22
C GLY A 125 -20.76 -1.18 14.17
N ALA A 126 -20.60 -0.59 15.36
CA ALA A 126 -20.24 -1.37 16.51
C ALA A 126 -20.86 -2.75 16.27
N ILE A 127 -20.02 -3.76 16.08
CA ILE A 127 -20.50 -5.12 16.18
C ILE A 127 -21.07 -5.08 17.59
N GLU A 128 -22.40 -4.97 17.66
CA GLU A 128 -23.14 -5.45 18.79
C GLU A 128 -22.58 -6.86 18.94
N THR A 129 -21.71 -7.00 19.93
CA THR A 129 -21.34 -8.29 20.47
C THR A 129 -22.65 -8.85 21.02
N GLU A 130 -23.50 -9.34 20.13
CA GLU A 130 -24.50 -10.33 20.44
C GLU A 130 -23.71 -11.57 20.83
N ASP A 131 -23.46 -11.68 22.12
CA ASP A 131 -23.83 -12.86 22.90
C ASP A 131 -23.77 -12.47 24.39
N PRO A 132 -24.91 -12.32 25.08
CA PRO A 132 -24.92 -12.42 26.53
C PRO A 132 -24.56 -13.87 26.87
N LEU A 133 -23.32 -14.09 27.32
CA LEU A 133 -22.94 -15.33 27.97
C LEU A 133 -23.73 -15.42 29.28
N ASP A 134 -24.91 -16.03 29.22
CA ASP A 134 -25.75 -16.36 30.36
C ASP A 134 -25.12 -17.57 31.06
N GLU A 135 -24.22 -17.30 32.01
CA GLU A 135 -23.50 -18.31 32.80
C GLU A 135 -24.36 -18.91 33.94
N ASP A 136 -25.61 -19.29 33.68
CA ASP A 136 -26.50 -19.85 34.72
C ASP A 136 -27.30 -21.09 34.27
N ASP A 137 -26.62 -22.10 33.70
CA ASP A 137 -27.23 -23.44 33.55
C ASP A 137 -26.23 -24.61 33.73
N LEU A 138 -25.43 -24.53 34.80
CA LEU A 138 -24.70 -25.69 35.35
C LEU A 138 -24.99 -25.82 36.85
N THR A 139 -26.24 -26.16 37.19
CA THR A 139 -26.60 -26.77 38.48
C THR A 139 -26.90 -28.25 38.33
#